data_AF-A0A954NUN7-F1
#
_entry.id   AF-A0A954NUN7-F1
#
_cell.length_a   1.000
_cell.length_b   1.000
_cell.length_c   1.000
_cell.angle_alpha   90.00
_cell.angle_beta   90.00
_cell.angle_gamma   90.00
#
_symmetry.space_group_name_H-M   'P 1'
#
loop_
_entity.id
_entity.type
_entity.pdbx_description
1 polymer ?
#
loop_
_entity_poly.entity_id
_entity_poly.type
_entity_poly.pdbx_seq_one_letter_code
_entity_poly.pdbx_strand_id
1 'polypeptide(L)'
;MYDTVALVGATGAVGRIMRHLLEERDFPAKTFRFLASARSAGSTLTFKGQDYTVEELTKSAFKGVDLVLASTPDDTAAAYLPAAVEAGATVIDESGYWRMKEGVALVIPEVNPEDAINAKGIIASPNCSTTQMVMALKPLHDAAKVTRVIVATYQATSGAGVQGTADLIEGSRAHLDG
;
A
#
# COMPACT_ATOMS: atom_id res chain seq x y z
N MET A 1 -6.92 10.67 15.89
CA MET A 1 -8.01 9.77 15.43
C MET A 1 -8.53 10.37 14.14
N TYR A 2 -8.59 9.58 13.06
CA TYR A 2 -9.09 10.06 11.77
C TYR A 2 -10.62 10.02 11.75
N ASP A 3 -11.27 10.98 11.11
CA ASP A 3 -12.71 10.90 10.87
C ASP A 3 -13.00 9.88 9.76
N THR A 4 -12.28 9.96 8.64
CA THR A 4 -12.43 9.01 7.51
C THR A 4 -11.09 8.52 6.98
N VAL A 5 -10.93 7.19 6.93
CA VAL A 5 -9.82 6.52 6.24
C VAL A 5 -10.33 5.85 4.97
N ALA A 6 -9.65 6.09 3.86
CA ALA A 6 -9.91 5.44 2.59
C ALA A 6 -8.83 4.40 2.28
N LEU A 7 -9.24 3.20 1.89
CA LEU A 7 -8.35 2.18 1.35
C LEU A 7 -8.58 2.06 -0.16
N VAL A 8 -7.60 2.48 -0.95
CA VAL A 8 -7.60 2.39 -2.41
C VAL A 8 -6.91 1.10 -2.84
N GLY A 9 -7.60 0.30 -3.67
CA GLY A 9 -7.17 -1.05 -4.01
C GLY A 9 -7.68 -2.12 -3.04
N ALA A 10 -8.78 -1.86 -2.33
CA ALA A 10 -9.30 -2.67 -1.22
C ALA A 10 -9.60 -4.15 -1.56
N THR A 11 -9.82 -4.47 -2.84
CA THR A 11 -10.12 -5.83 -3.34
C THR A 11 -8.89 -6.62 -3.78
N GLY A 12 -7.74 -5.95 -3.96
CA GLY A 12 -6.48 -6.55 -4.37
C GLY A 12 -5.81 -7.41 -3.30
N ALA A 13 -4.70 -8.07 -3.64
CA ALA A 13 -3.96 -8.92 -2.70
C ALA A 13 -3.46 -8.14 -1.48
N VAL A 14 -2.79 -7.01 -1.70
CA VAL A 14 -2.31 -6.12 -0.62
C VAL A 14 -3.48 -5.45 0.10
N GLY A 15 -4.51 -5.00 -0.62
CA GLY A 15 -5.72 -4.41 -0.01
C GLY A 15 -6.40 -5.35 0.99
N ARG A 16 -6.47 -6.66 0.72
CA ARG A 16 -6.96 -7.65 1.68
C ARG A 16 -6.12 -7.71 2.96
N ILE A 17 -4.80 -7.68 2.81
CA ILE A 17 -3.86 -7.67 3.95
C ILE A 17 -4.00 -6.38 4.75
N MET A 18 -4.09 -5.22 4.07
CA MET A 18 -4.31 -3.93 4.71
C MET A 18 -5.61 -3.92 5.52
N ARG A 19 -6.72 -4.44 4.98
CA ARG A 19 -7.98 -4.59 5.75
C ARG A 19 -7.77 -5.41 7.01
N HIS A 20 -7.18 -6.59 6.88
CA HIS A 20 -6.90 -7.46 8.02
C HIS A 20 -6.06 -6.76 9.10
N LEU A 21 -4.98 -6.07 8.72
CA LEU A 21 -4.12 -5.33 9.65
C LEU A 21 -4.85 -4.16 10.32
N LEU A 22 -5.70 -3.45 9.59
CA LEU A 22 -6.51 -2.36 10.16
C LEU A 22 -7.52 -2.89 11.21
N GLU A 23 -8.08 -4.08 10.99
CA GLU A 23 -8.96 -4.75 11.95
C GLU A 23 -8.17 -5.24 13.17
N GLU A 24 -7.09 -5.99 12.94
CA GLU A 24 -6.25 -6.58 13.98
C GLU A 24 -5.67 -5.53 14.93
N ARG A 25 -5.28 -4.38 14.38
CA ARG A 25 -4.68 -3.28 15.15
C ARG A 25 -5.70 -2.31 15.73
N ASP A 26 -6.99 -2.57 15.57
CA ASP A 26 -8.09 -1.66 15.93
C ASP A 26 -7.80 -0.21 15.48
N PHE A 27 -7.48 -0.03 14.20
CA PHE A 27 -6.96 1.24 13.70
C PHE A 27 -7.94 2.41 13.99
N PRO A 28 -7.48 3.53 14.58
CA PRO A 28 -8.36 4.55 15.13
C PRO A 28 -8.93 5.49 14.05
N ALA A 29 -10.06 5.07 13.47
CA ALA A 29 -10.87 5.87 12.56
C ALA A 29 -12.36 5.75 12.87
N LYS A 30 -13.14 6.82 12.66
CA LYS A 30 -14.61 6.77 12.84
C LYS A 30 -15.28 5.99 11.70
N THR A 31 -14.82 6.19 10.47
CA THR A 31 -15.37 5.54 9.28
C THR A 31 -14.27 5.09 8.33
N PHE A 32 -14.52 3.97 7.64
CA PHE A 32 -13.69 3.48 6.56
C PHE A 32 -14.43 3.54 5.23
N ARG A 33 -13.71 3.84 4.16
CA ARG A 33 -14.20 3.79 2.77
C ARG A 33 -13.29 2.90 1.96
N PHE A 34 -13.87 2.02 1.15
CA PHE A 34 -13.14 1.03 0.37
C PHE A 34 -13.30 1.33 -1.10
N LEU A 35 -12.22 1.72 -1.77
CA LEU A 35 -12.22 2.11 -3.16
C LEU A 35 -11.49 1.08 -4.02
N ALA A 36 -12.05 0.80 -5.19
CA ALA A 36 -11.45 -0.11 -6.17
C ALA A 36 -11.84 0.33 -7.59
N SER A 37 -11.49 -0.48 -8.59
CA SER A 37 -11.88 -0.22 -9.98
C SER A 37 -13.40 -0.26 -10.18
N ALA A 38 -13.89 0.34 -11.26
CA ALA A 38 -15.29 0.28 -11.68
C ALA A 38 -15.85 -1.16 -11.71
N ARG A 39 -15.02 -2.13 -12.11
CA ARG A 39 -15.37 -3.56 -12.10
C ARG A 39 -15.73 -4.09 -10.71
N SER A 40 -15.11 -3.57 -9.66
CA SER A 40 -15.32 -4.01 -8.28
C SER A 40 -16.36 -3.16 -7.54
N ALA A 41 -16.71 -1.99 -8.07
CA ALA A 41 -17.68 -1.10 -7.46
C ALA A 41 -19.06 -1.78 -7.32
N GLY A 42 -19.73 -1.56 -6.20
CA GLY A 42 -21.01 -2.18 -5.87
C GLY A 42 -20.91 -3.58 -5.26
N SER A 43 -19.73 -4.21 -5.27
CA SER A 43 -19.51 -5.44 -4.49
C SER A 43 -19.48 -5.14 -2.99
N THR A 44 -19.79 -6.16 -2.17
CA THR A 44 -19.75 -6.05 -0.71
C THR A 44 -18.49 -6.70 -0.16
N LEU A 45 -17.88 -6.07 0.84
CA LEU A 45 -16.85 -6.69 1.67
C LEU A 45 -17.19 -6.52 3.14
N THR A 46 -16.81 -7.50 3.95
CA THR A 46 -16.96 -7.42 5.40
C THR A 46 -15.68 -6.86 6.03
N PHE A 47 -15.84 -5.94 6.98
CA PHE A 47 -14.78 -5.30 7.76
C PHE A 47 -15.31 -4.94 9.14
N LYS A 48 -14.61 -5.33 10.21
CA LYS A 48 -15.03 -5.20 11.62
C LYS A 48 -16.44 -5.72 11.89
N GLY A 49 -16.80 -6.83 11.25
CA GLY A 49 -18.13 -7.45 11.35
C GLY A 49 -19.26 -6.66 10.70
N GLN A 50 -18.95 -5.62 9.92
CA GLN A 50 -19.91 -4.83 9.16
C GLN A 50 -19.67 -4.97 7.67
N ASP A 51 -20.75 -4.91 6.90
CA ASP A 51 -20.68 -4.97 5.44
C ASP A 51 -20.54 -3.57 4.85
N TYR A 52 -19.58 -3.43 3.94
CA TYR A 52 -19.29 -2.20 3.22
C TYR A 52 -19.45 -2.42 1.73
N THR A 53 -20.15 -1.49 1.07
CA THR A 53 -20.18 -1.43 -0.40
C THR A 53 -18.89 -0.81 -0.91
N VAL A 54 -18.22 -1.49 -1.83
CA VAL A 54 -17.02 -0.99 -2.50
C VAL A 54 -17.40 0.16 -3.43
N GLU A 55 -16.71 1.28 -3.29
CA GLU A 55 -16.89 2.48 -4.10
C GLU A 55 -15.95 2.47 -5.31
N GLU A 56 -16.38 3.10 -6.40
CA GLU A 56 -15.51 3.31 -7.55
C GLU A 56 -14.45 4.36 -7.24
N LEU A 57 -13.19 4.05 -7.58
CA LEU A 57 -12.07 4.98 -7.52
C LEU A 57 -12.26 6.07 -8.58
N THR A 58 -12.65 7.26 -8.12
CA THR A 58 -12.75 8.47 -8.92
C THR A 58 -12.04 9.61 -8.23
N LYS A 59 -11.69 10.68 -8.95
CA LYS A 59 -11.03 11.86 -8.36
C LYS A 59 -11.90 12.53 -7.28
N SER A 60 -13.22 12.52 -7.43
CA SER A 60 -14.15 13.09 -6.46
C SER A 60 -14.35 12.21 -5.22
N ALA A 61 -13.94 10.94 -5.27
CA ALA A 61 -14.14 10.01 -4.18
C ALA A 61 -13.35 10.39 -2.91
N PHE A 62 -12.33 11.25 -3.00
CA PHE A 62 -11.50 11.64 -1.85
C PHE A 62 -12.08 12.77 -1.00
N LYS A 63 -13.25 13.33 -1.37
CA LYS A 63 -13.88 14.40 -0.58
C LYS A 63 -14.17 13.92 0.85
N GLY A 64 -13.67 14.66 1.84
CA GLY A 64 -13.87 14.37 3.27
C GLY A 64 -13.08 13.17 3.80
N VAL A 65 -12.05 12.73 3.06
CA VAL A 65 -11.11 11.70 3.52
C VAL A 65 -9.91 12.37 4.17
N ASP A 66 -9.51 11.91 5.36
CA ASP A 66 -8.34 12.46 6.06
C ASP A 66 -7.06 11.69 5.70
N LEU A 67 -7.17 10.38 5.58
CA LEU A 67 -6.06 9.47 5.30
C LEU A 67 -6.44 8.51 4.18
N VAL A 68 -5.58 8.43 3.16
CA VAL A 68 -5.64 7.44 2.09
C VAL A 68 -4.50 6.44 2.28
N LEU A 69 -4.85 5.16 2.33
CA LEU A 69 -3.91 4.05 2.19
C LEU A 69 -4.10 3.48 0.79
N ALA A 70 -3.06 3.50 -0.03
CA ALA A 70 -3.14 3.10 -1.43
C ALA A 70 -2.19 1.94 -1.74
N SER A 71 -2.73 0.92 -2.41
CA SER A 71 -1.95 -0.10 -3.11
C SER A 71 -2.61 -0.36 -4.46
N THR A 72 -2.04 0.27 -5.48
CA THR A 72 -2.50 0.20 -6.87
C THR A 72 -1.31 0.22 -7.82
N PRO A 73 -1.48 -0.19 -9.09
CA PRO A 73 -0.44 -0.03 -10.09
C PRO A 73 -0.01 1.44 -10.25
N ASP A 74 1.24 1.66 -10.66
CA ASP A 74 1.85 2.98 -10.79
C ASP A 74 1.00 3.99 -11.59
N ASP A 75 0.41 3.56 -12.71
CA ASP A 75 -0.45 4.40 -13.55
C ASP A 75 -1.73 4.84 -12.83
N THR A 76 -2.28 3.98 -11.96
CA THR A 76 -3.45 4.29 -11.15
C THR A 76 -3.08 5.27 -10.05
N ALA A 77 -1.96 5.03 -9.36
CA ALA A 77 -1.45 5.96 -8.35
C ALA A 77 -1.22 7.36 -8.95
N ALA A 78 -0.59 7.44 -10.12
CA ALA A 78 -0.34 8.68 -10.85
C ALA A 78 -1.62 9.43 -11.22
N ALA A 79 -2.66 8.71 -11.67
CA ALA A 79 -3.88 9.32 -12.18
C ALA A 79 -4.81 9.85 -11.06
N TYR A 80 -4.85 9.19 -9.91
CA TYR A 80 -5.88 9.42 -8.89
C TYR A 80 -5.36 10.04 -7.59
N LEU A 81 -4.16 9.68 -7.11
CA LEU A 81 -3.68 10.16 -5.80
C LEU A 81 -3.41 11.67 -5.71
N PRO A 82 -3.09 12.40 -6.79
CA PRO A 82 -3.04 13.86 -6.72
C PRO A 82 -4.38 14.48 -6.26
N ALA A 83 -5.51 13.91 -6.69
CA ALA A 83 -6.83 14.39 -6.28
C ALA A 83 -7.12 14.17 -4.79
N ALA A 84 -6.50 13.16 -4.17
CA ALA A 84 -6.59 12.94 -2.74
C ALA A 84 -5.86 14.04 -1.95
N VAL A 85 -4.66 14.39 -2.39
CA VAL A 85 -3.88 15.49 -1.81
C VAL A 85 -4.59 16.82 -2.00
N GLU A 86 -5.13 17.09 -3.19
CA GLU A 86 -5.94 18.28 -3.50
C GLU A 86 -7.20 18.36 -2.62
N ALA A 87 -7.80 17.23 -2.27
CA ALA A 87 -8.93 17.15 -1.34
C ALA A 87 -8.53 17.31 0.14
N GLY A 88 -7.24 17.45 0.45
CA GLY A 88 -6.71 17.67 1.79
C GLY A 88 -6.29 16.40 2.53
N ALA A 89 -6.36 15.22 1.90
CA ALA A 89 -5.97 13.97 2.53
C ALA A 89 -4.44 13.82 2.61
N THR A 90 -3.96 13.18 3.68
CA THR A 90 -2.63 12.57 3.69
C THR A 90 -2.69 11.25 2.95
N VAL A 91 -1.72 10.99 2.07
CA VAL A 91 -1.68 9.76 1.27
C VAL A 91 -0.47 8.93 1.65
N ILE A 92 -0.68 7.67 2.00
CA ILE A 92 0.37 6.66 2.11
C ILE A 92 0.22 5.70 0.94
N ASP A 93 1.18 5.72 0.03
CA ASP A 93 1.12 4.95 -1.22
C ASP A 93 2.22 3.88 -1.28
N GLU A 94 1.83 2.67 -1.64
CA GLU A 94 2.75 1.54 -1.81
C GLU A 94 3.30 1.41 -3.24
N SER A 95 2.73 2.11 -4.23
CA SER A 95 3.19 2.00 -5.62
C SER A 95 4.64 2.47 -5.81
N GLY A 96 5.23 2.09 -6.95
CA GLY A 96 6.56 2.55 -7.34
C GLY A 96 6.60 4.02 -7.76
N TYR A 97 5.46 4.58 -8.18
CA TYR A 97 5.38 5.85 -8.90
C TYR A 97 5.97 7.04 -8.14
N TRP A 98 5.70 7.13 -6.83
CA TRP A 98 6.06 8.29 -6.01
C TRP A 98 7.44 8.19 -5.36
N ARG A 99 8.06 7.00 -5.31
CA ARG A 99 9.24 6.71 -4.48
C ARG A 99 10.46 7.60 -4.75
N MET A 100 10.60 8.10 -5.98
CA MET A 100 11.74 8.93 -6.42
C MET A 100 11.33 10.37 -6.77
N LYS A 101 10.07 10.77 -6.48
CA LYS A 101 9.59 12.11 -6.80
C LYS A 101 10.12 13.11 -5.77
N GLU A 102 10.54 14.27 -6.26
CA GLU A 102 10.97 15.37 -5.39
C GLU A 102 9.82 15.78 -4.46
N GLY A 103 10.14 15.99 -3.18
CA GLY A 103 9.16 16.37 -2.16
C GLY A 103 8.31 15.24 -1.60
N VAL A 104 8.47 13.99 -2.07
CA VAL A 104 7.82 12.81 -1.48
C VAL A 104 8.75 12.15 -0.46
N ALA A 105 8.23 11.90 0.74
CA ALA A 105 8.95 11.14 1.75
C ALA A 105 8.87 9.64 1.45
N LEU A 106 10.02 8.95 1.38
CA LEU A 106 10.10 7.49 1.24
C LEU A 106 10.43 6.88 2.60
N VAL A 107 9.46 6.26 3.26
CA VAL A 107 9.52 6.02 4.71
C VAL A 107 9.47 4.54 5.09
N ILE A 108 10.37 4.15 5.99
CA ILE A 108 10.23 2.96 6.85
C ILE A 108 10.20 3.48 8.29
N PRO A 109 9.09 3.30 9.04
CA PRO A 109 8.93 3.93 10.36
C PRO A 109 10.05 3.66 11.36
N GLU A 110 10.64 2.47 11.33
CA GLU A 110 11.75 2.07 12.21
C GLU A 110 13.12 2.65 11.77
N VAL A 111 13.19 3.32 10.62
CA VAL A 111 14.43 3.78 9.99
C VAL A 111 14.51 5.30 9.92
N ASN A 112 13.46 5.95 9.43
CA ASN A 112 13.38 7.39 9.19
C ASN A 112 11.97 7.96 9.51
N PRO A 113 11.46 7.79 10.75
CA PRO A 113 10.10 8.23 11.12
C PRO A 113 9.88 9.73 10.98
N GLU A 114 10.93 10.54 11.16
CA GLU A 114 10.90 11.99 11.04
C GLU A 114 10.46 12.47 9.65
N ASP A 115 10.76 11.70 8.60
CA ASP A 115 10.38 12.04 7.23
C ASP A 115 8.87 11.99 7.05
N ALA A 116 8.18 11.05 7.71
CA ALA A 116 6.72 10.98 7.69
C ALA A 116 6.07 12.15 8.42
N ILE A 117 6.65 12.61 9.53
CA ILE A 117 6.12 13.73 10.33
C ILE A 117 6.19 15.04 9.54
N ASN A 118 7.25 15.22 8.75
CA ASN A 118 7.50 16.43 7.98
C ASN A 118 6.90 16.38 6.56
N ALA A 119 6.45 15.21 6.12
CA ALA A 119 5.88 15.02 4.79
C ALA A 119 4.62 15.87 4.59
N LYS A 120 4.43 16.33 3.36
CA LYS A 120 3.21 17.01 2.93
C LYS A 120 2.60 16.27 1.75
N GLY A 121 1.33 15.92 1.87
CA GLY A 121 0.62 15.18 0.83
C GLY A 121 0.96 13.70 0.83
N ILE A 122 1.91 13.28 -0.03
CA ILE A 122 2.19 11.87 -0.29
C ILE A 122 3.43 11.39 0.48
N ILE A 123 3.26 10.26 1.15
CA ILE A 123 4.32 9.43 1.73
C ILE A 123 4.34 8.13 0.92
N ALA A 124 5.51 7.76 0.41
CA ALA A 124 5.71 6.51 -0.30
C ALA A 124 6.24 5.42 0.65
N SER A 125 5.69 4.23 0.54
CA SER A 125 6.30 3.01 1.08
C SER A 125 7.33 2.47 0.09
N PRO A 126 8.52 2.04 0.54
CA PRO A 126 9.49 1.38 -0.31
C PRO A 126 8.99 0.04 -0.85
N ASN A 127 9.75 -0.49 -1.81
CA ASN A 127 9.55 -1.84 -2.29
C ASN A 127 9.76 -2.86 -1.15
N CYS A 128 8.98 -3.95 -1.15
CA CYS A 128 9.04 -5.01 -0.15
C CYS A 128 10.47 -5.55 0.11
N SER A 129 11.26 -5.76 -0.94
CA SER A 129 12.64 -6.25 -0.81
C SER A 129 13.58 -5.22 -0.18
N THR A 130 13.38 -3.94 -0.49
CA THR A 130 14.10 -2.82 0.14
C THR A 130 13.72 -2.69 1.60
N THR A 131 12.43 -2.75 1.94
CA THR A 131 11.96 -2.57 3.33
C THR A 131 12.61 -3.57 4.27
N GLN A 132 12.53 -4.87 3.97
CA GLN A 132 13.14 -5.89 4.82
C GLN A 132 14.67 -5.76 4.91
N MET A 133 15.33 -5.38 3.81
CA MET A 133 16.78 -5.23 3.77
C MET A 133 17.23 -4.04 4.61
N VAL A 134 16.60 -2.88 4.44
CA VAL A 134 16.97 -1.67 5.17
C VAL A 134 16.65 -1.80 6.66
N MET A 135 15.53 -2.45 7.03
CA MET A 135 15.24 -2.76 8.44
C MET A 135 16.36 -3.61 9.07
N ALA A 136 16.83 -4.65 8.38
CA ALA A 136 17.92 -5.49 8.87
C ALA A 136 19.26 -4.73 8.93
N LEU A 137 19.52 -3.83 7.98
CA LEU A 137 20.76 -3.07 7.89
C LEU A 137 20.83 -1.86 8.82
N LYS A 138 19.69 -1.26 9.20
CA LYS A 138 19.65 -0.02 10.00
C LYS A 138 20.48 -0.10 11.29
N PRO A 139 20.33 -1.10 12.17
CA PRO A 139 21.15 -1.18 13.39
C PRO A 139 22.65 -1.35 13.07
N LEU A 140 23.00 -2.06 12.01
CA LEU A 140 24.38 -2.21 11.56
C LEU A 140 24.94 -0.88 11.04
N HIS A 141 24.14 -0.15 10.27
CA HIS A 141 24.49 1.15 9.72
C HIS A 141 24.73 2.20 10.80
N ASP A 142 23.92 2.18 11.87
CA ASP A 142 24.07 3.10 13.00
C ASP A 142 25.33 2.80 13.81
N ALA A 143 25.65 1.51 14.01
CA ALA A 143 26.86 1.09 14.72
C ALA A 143 28.14 1.28 13.90
N ALA A 144 28.07 0.99 12.61
CA ALA A 144 29.18 1.09 11.67
C ALA A 144 28.63 1.39 10.26
N LYS A 145 28.74 2.65 9.86
CA LYS A 145 28.20 3.18 8.58
C LYS A 145 28.40 2.19 7.42
N VAL A 146 27.29 1.63 6.93
CA VAL A 146 27.32 0.76 5.74
C VAL A 146 27.67 1.60 4.52
N THR A 147 28.68 1.17 3.76
CA THR A 147 29.17 1.86 2.56
C THR A 147 28.83 1.13 1.25
N ARG A 148 28.54 -0.17 1.32
CA ARG A 148 28.16 -0.99 0.16
C ARG A 148 27.28 -2.17 0.59
N VAL A 149 26.29 -2.48 -0.24
CA VAL A 149 25.47 -3.69 -0.13
C VAL A 149 25.57 -4.46 -1.45
N ILE A 150 25.79 -5.77 -1.36
CA ILE A 150 25.67 -6.70 -2.49
C ILE A 150 24.58 -7.69 -2.06
N VAL A 151 23.51 -7.79 -2.85
CA VAL A 151 22.32 -8.56 -2.48
C VAL A 151 21.87 -9.44 -3.64
N ALA A 152 21.48 -10.67 -3.33
CA ALA A 152 20.75 -11.58 -4.21
C ALA A 152 19.38 -11.84 -3.59
N THR A 153 18.30 -11.70 -4.36
CA THR A 153 16.93 -11.84 -3.86
C THR A 153 16.32 -13.15 -4.33
N TYR A 154 15.48 -13.72 -3.47
CA TYR A 154 14.73 -14.95 -3.74
C TYR A 154 13.27 -14.65 -3.37
N GLN A 155 12.56 -14.04 -4.32
CA GLN A 155 11.26 -13.42 -4.05
C GLN A 155 10.10 -14.37 -4.31
N ALA A 156 9.07 -14.30 -3.46
CA ALA A 156 7.83 -15.02 -3.64
C ALA A 156 6.99 -14.43 -4.79
N THR A 157 6.22 -15.27 -5.48
CA THR A 157 5.35 -14.85 -6.59
C THR A 157 4.16 -14.00 -6.16
N SER A 158 3.82 -14.01 -4.86
CA SER A 158 2.80 -13.11 -4.28
C SER A 158 3.13 -11.63 -4.47
N GLY A 159 4.41 -11.28 -4.67
CA GLY A 159 4.83 -9.92 -5.00
C GLY A 159 4.31 -9.43 -6.36
N ALA A 160 3.99 -10.35 -7.28
CA ALA A 160 3.31 -10.05 -8.55
C ALA A 160 1.77 -10.11 -8.40
N GLY A 161 1.26 -10.11 -7.17
CA GLY A 161 -0.16 -10.10 -6.87
C GLY A 161 -0.86 -11.44 -7.11
N VAL A 162 -2.17 -11.36 -7.33
CA VAL A 162 -3.03 -12.54 -7.49
C VAL A 162 -2.62 -13.37 -8.72
N GLN A 163 -2.24 -12.69 -9.81
CA GLN A 163 -1.86 -13.36 -11.07
C GLN A 163 -0.56 -14.15 -10.90
N GLY A 164 0.50 -13.56 -10.34
CA GLY A 164 1.75 -14.31 -10.13
C GLY A 164 1.61 -15.53 -9.23
N THR A 165 0.69 -15.48 -8.27
CA THR A 165 0.36 -16.67 -7.45
C THR A 165 -0.37 -17.73 -8.26
N ALA A 166 -1.34 -17.34 -9.09
CA ALA A 166 -2.06 -18.25 -9.97
C ALA A 166 -1.13 -18.92 -10.99
N ASP A 167 -0.27 -18.14 -11.65
CA ASP A 167 0.67 -18.63 -12.65
C ASP A 167 1.61 -19.70 -12.07
N LEU A 168 2.13 -19.49 -10.84
CA LEU A 168 2.96 -20.48 -10.16
C LEU A 168 2.20 -21.78 -9.90
N ILE A 169 0.97 -21.69 -9.39
CA ILE A 169 0.16 -22.86 -9.05
C ILE A 169 -0.23 -23.62 -10.31
N GLU A 170 -0.70 -22.92 -11.34
CA GLU A 170 -1.14 -23.52 -12.60
C GLU A 170 0.04 -24.14 -13.36
N GLY A 171 1.17 -23.43 -13.46
CA GLY A 171 2.38 -23.97 -14.08
C GLY A 171 2.92 -25.19 -13.34
N SER A 172 2.89 -25.17 -12.00
CA SER A 172 3.31 -26.33 -11.19
C SER A 172 2.37 -27.53 -11.39
N ARG A 173 1.06 -27.31 -11.40
CA ARG A 173 0.07 -28.37 -11.66
C ARG A 173 0.23 -28.96 -13.05
N ALA A 174 0.28 -28.12 -14.08
CA ALA A 174 0.46 -28.57 -15.45
C ALA A 174 1.72 -29.44 -15.61
N HIS A 175 2.82 -29.06 -14.98
CA HIS A 175 4.04 -29.89 -15.00
C HIS A 175 3.89 -31.23 -14.25
N LEU A 176 3.19 -31.24 -13.12
CA LEU A 176 3.01 -32.42 -12.29
C LEU A 176 1.95 -33.39 -12.84
N ASP A 177 0.98 -32.88 -13.59
CA ASP A 177 -0.12 -33.66 -14.18
C ASP A 177 0.27 -34.33 -15.51
N GLY A 178 1.40 -33.93 -16.13
CA GLY A 178 1.95 -34.50 -17.37
C GLY A 178 1.52 -33.78 -18.64
#